data_AF-A0A3D1G3J5-F1
#
_entry.id   AF-A0A3D1G3J5-F1
#
_cell.length_a   1.000
_cell.length_b   1.000
_cell.length_c   1.000
_cell.angle_alpha   90.00
_cell.angle_beta   90.00
_cell.angle_gamma   90.00
#
_symmetry.space_group_name_H-M   'P 1'
#
loop_
_entity.id
_entity.type
_entity.pdbx_description
1 polymer ?
#
loop_
_entity_poly.entity_id
_entity_poly.type
_entity_poly.pdbx_seq_one_letter_code
_entity_poly.pdbx_strand_id
1 'polypeptide(L)'
;MAGEAERRLERQCADLGPHAALLLAEALAASRSGQHASVIILSAAVLDVALREPAGFHAGADGPTIAAARDSREAFWLRERRNGIVHYEGGRGGLMGEGGGALRHDAGRALTVLANALEELNRD
;
A
#
# COMPACT_ATOMS: atom_id res chain seq x y z
N MET A 1 -18.99 -5.70 -1.13
CA MET A 1 -18.47 -5.78 -2.51
C MET A 1 -17.03 -5.30 -2.46
N ALA A 2 -16.06 -6.19 -2.66
CA ALA A 2 -14.66 -5.80 -2.65
C ALA A 2 -14.38 -4.76 -3.77
N GLY A 3 -13.55 -3.76 -3.50
CA GLY A 3 -13.14 -2.77 -4.51
C GLY A 3 -12.30 -3.41 -5.62
N GLU A 4 -12.17 -2.77 -6.79
CA GLU A 4 -11.31 -3.28 -7.87
C GLU A 4 -9.86 -3.45 -7.44
N ALA A 5 -9.33 -2.49 -6.66
CA ALA A 5 -7.98 -2.57 -6.12
C ALA A 5 -7.79 -3.79 -5.19
N GLU A 6 -8.77 -4.12 -4.35
CA GLU A 6 -8.71 -5.28 -3.45
C GLU A 6 -8.63 -6.58 -4.26
N ARG A 7 -9.44 -6.72 -5.31
CA ARG A 7 -9.39 -7.92 -6.17
C ARG A 7 -8.04 -8.07 -6.89
N ARG A 8 -7.44 -6.96 -7.32
CA ARG A 8 -6.09 -6.97 -7.93
C ARG A 8 -5.05 -7.46 -6.93
N LEU A 9 -5.07 -6.88 -5.72
CA LEU A 9 -4.17 -7.25 -4.64
C LEU A 9 -4.34 -8.71 -4.20
N GLU A 10 -5.57 -9.21 -4.10
CA GLU A 10 -5.84 -10.61 -3.79
C GLU A 10 -5.18 -11.57 -4.79
N ARG A 11 -5.15 -11.20 -6.09
CA ARG A 11 -4.44 -12.00 -7.11
C ARG A 11 -2.92 -11.88 -6.97
N GLN A 12 -2.42 -10.67 -6.77
CA GLN A 12 -0.98 -10.38 -6.63
C GLN A 12 -0.36 -11.01 -5.39
N CYS A 13 -1.17 -11.37 -4.38
CA CYS A 13 -0.70 -12.00 -3.15
C CYS A 13 0.10 -13.29 -3.39
N ALA A 14 -0.23 -14.05 -4.44
CA ALA A 14 0.46 -15.29 -4.78
C ALA A 14 1.94 -15.11 -5.16
N ASP A 15 2.31 -13.92 -5.62
CA ASP A 15 3.63 -13.59 -6.15
C ASP A 15 4.46 -12.74 -5.16
N LEU A 16 3.91 -12.45 -3.98
CA LEU A 16 4.62 -11.77 -2.89
C LEU A 16 5.48 -12.74 -2.09
N GLY A 17 6.57 -12.20 -1.51
CA GLY A 17 7.27 -12.90 -0.45
C GLY A 17 6.38 -13.07 0.80
N PRO A 18 6.68 -14.04 1.69
CA PRO A 18 5.82 -14.38 2.82
C PRO A 18 5.56 -13.20 3.78
N HIS A 19 6.53 -12.30 3.95
CA HIS A 19 6.35 -11.14 4.82
C HIS A 19 5.40 -10.12 4.19
N ALA A 20 5.62 -9.76 2.91
CA ALA A 20 4.71 -8.85 2.21
C ALA A 20 3.29 -9.43 2.09
N ALA A 21 3.15 -10.74 1.85
CA ALA A 21 1.87 -11.43 1.76
C ALA A 21 1.07 -11.38 3.08
N LEU A 22 1.74 -11.58 4.23
CA LEU A 22 1.12 -11.47 5.54
C LEU A 22 0.56 -10.06 5.77
N LEU A 23 1.37 -9.02 5.53
CA LEU A 23 0.94 -7.63 5.69
C LEU A 23 -0.19 -7.26 4.73
N LEU A 24 -0.20 -7.84 3.52
CA LEU A 24 -1.28 -7.63 2.57
C LEU A 24 -2.59 -8.25 3.05
N ALA A 25 -2.54 -9.45 3.62
CA ALA A 25 -3.72 -10.09 4.20
C ALA A 25 -4.33 -9.23 5.33
N GLU A 26 -3.49 -8.63 6.17
CA GLU A 26 -3.92 -7.68 7.21
C GLU A 26 -4.50 -6.39 6.61
N ALA A 27 -3.88 -5.83 5.57
CA ALA A 27 -4.37 -4.64 4.89
C ALA A 27 -5.78 -4.85 4.31
N LEU A 28 -6.01 -5.99 3.67
CA LEU A 28 -7.30 -6.37 3.11
C LEU A 28 -8.34 -6.61 4.22
N ALA A 29 -7.96 -7.23 5.34
CA ALA A 29 -8.84 -7.39 6.49
C ALA A 29 -9.24 -6.03 7.08
N ALA A 30 -8.27 -5.12 7.26
CA ALA A 30 -8.51 -3.76 7.72
C ALA A 30 -9.47 -3.00 6.79
N SER A 31 -9.30 -3.16 5.48
CA SER A 31 -10.18 -2.54 4.49
C SER A 31 -11.63 -3.01 4.61
N ARG A 32 -11.83 -4.34 4.69
CA ARG A 32 -13.16 -4.94 4.88
C ARG A 32 -13.85 -4.48 6.18
N SER A 33 -13.08 -4.18 7.22
CA SER A 33 -13.60 -3.66 8.49
C SER A 33 -13.70 -2.13 8.56
N GLY A 34 -13.36 -1.40 7.50
CA GLY A 34 -13.42 0.07 7.48
C GLY A 34 -12.35 0.76 8.31
N GLN A 35 -11.24 0.08 8.63
CA GLN A 35 -10.13 0.61 9.40
C GLN A 35 -9.19 1.44 8.50
N HIS A 36 -9.68 2.59 8.03
CA HIS A 36 -9.04 3.36 6.96
C HIS A 36 -7.60 3.81 7.24
N ALA A 37 -7.28 4.20 8.47
CA ALA A 37 -5.91 4.55 8.85
C ALA A 37 -4.97 3.32 8.76
N SER A 38 -5.42 2.17 9.27
CA SER A 38 -4.68 0.90 9.20
C SER A 38 -4.43 0.48 7.75
N VAL A 39 -5.42 0.63 6.86
CA VAL A 39 -5.24 0.35 5.42
C VAL A 39 -4.09 1.14 4.83
N ILE A 40 -4.02 2.45 5.11
CA ILE A 40 -2.96 3.33 4.59
C ILE A 40 -1.59 2.90 5.12
N ILE A 41 -1.49 2.67 6.44
CA ILE A 41 -0.23 2.27 7.08
C ILE A 41 0.25 0.93 6.52
N LEU A 42 -0.62 -0.08 6.50
CA LEU A 42 -0.27 -1.42 6.04
C LEU A 42 0.04 -1.42 4.54
N SER A 43 -0.65 -0.63 3.72
CA SER A 43 -0.33 -0.52 2.29
C SER A 43 1.08 0.00 2.05
N ALA A 44 1.51 1.01 2.81
CA ALA A 44 2.89 1.51 2.74
C ALA A 44 3.89 0.46 3.23
N ALA A 45 3.56 -0.27 4.30
CA ALA A 45 4.41 -1.33 4.83
C ALA A 45 4.58 -2.50 3.85
N VAL A 46 3.51 -2.94 3.18
CA VAL A 46 3.56 -3.97 2.13
C VAL A 46 4.51 -3.53 1.02
N LEU A 47 4.39 -2.30 0.53
CA LEU A 47 5.28 -1.77 -0.51
C LEU A 47 6.74 -1.73 -0.03
N ASP A 48 6.98 -1.25 1.19
CA ASP A 48 8.33 -1.18 1.77
C ASP A 48 9.00 -2.56 1.87
N VAL A 49 8.24 -3.59 2.24
CA VAL A 49 8.72 -4.97 2.31
C VAL A 49 8.89 -5.57 0.91
N ALA A 50 7.90 -5.43 0.03
CA ALA A 50 7.93 -5.95 -1.33
C ALA A 50 9.09 -5.38 -2.18
N LEU A 51 9.63 -4.21 -1.82
CA LEU A 51 10.80 -3.62 -2.48
C LEU A 51 12.15 -4.16 -1.98
N ARG A 52 12.17 -5.02 -0.96
CA ARG A 52 13.40 -5.41 -0.24
C ARG A 52 13.46 -6.89 0.15
N GLU A 53 12.32 -7.55 0.24
CA GLU A 53 12.23 -8.95 0.61
C GLU A 53 12.93 -9.81 -0.47
N PRO A 54 13.84 -10.73 -0.12
CA PRO A 54 14.60 -11.51 -1.10
C PRO A 54 13.77 -12.61 -1.80
N ALA A 55 12.44 -12.52 -1.75
CA ALA A 55 11.47 -13.46 -2.31
C ALA A 55 10.27 -12.70 -2.90
N GLY A 56 9.55 -13.35 -3.82
CA GLY A 56 8.43 -12.75 -4.55
C GLY A 56 8.91 -11.75 -5.62
N PHE A 57 8.09 -10.74 -5.92
CA PHE A 57 8.34 -9.76 -6.98
C PHE A 57 9.77 -9.18 -7.00
N HIS A 58 10.34 -8.81 -5.85
CA HIS A 58 11.69 -8.23 -5.79
C HIS A 58 12.78 -9.16 -6.32
N ALA A 59 12.62 -10.48 -6.17
CA ALA A 59 13.64 -11.44 -6.56
C ALA A 59 13.85 -11.49 -8.09
N GLY A 60 12.84 -11.10 -8.87
CA GLY A 60 12.89 -11.05 -10.33
C GLY A 60 13.10 -9.64 -10.91
N ALA A 61 12.90 -8.59 -10.13
CA ALA A 61 12.91 -7.21 -10.63
C ALA A 61 14.33 -6.64 -10.77
N ASP A 62 14.58 -5.92 -11.87
CA ASP A 62 15.82 -5.18 -12.06
C ASP A 62 15.82 -3.81 -11.35
N GLY A 63 16.98 -3.16 -11.32
CA GLY A 63 17.16 -1.86 -10.66
C GLY A 63 16.19 -0.77 -11.17
N PRO A 64 16.04 -0.58 -12.48
CA PRO A 64 15.06 0.34 -13.06
C PRO A 64 13.60 0.06 -12.66
N THR A 65 13.17 -1.21 -12.66
CA THR A 65 11.83 -1.61 -12.25
C THR A 65 11.56 -1.30 -10.78
N ILE A 66 12.52 -1.61 -9.91
CA ILE A 66 12.46 -1.26 -8.48
C ILE A 66 12.36 0.25 -8.30
N ALA A 67 13.15 1.04 -9.04
CA ALA A 67 13.11 2.50 -8.97
C ALA A 67 11.77 3.06 -9.45
N ALA A 68 11.22 2.54 -10.55
CA ALA A 68 9.92 2.96 -11.08
C ALA A 68 8.78 2.74 -10.07
N ALA A 69 8.75 1.57 -9.43
CA ALA A 69 7.75 1.27 -8.39
C ALA A 69 7.91 2.16 -7.15
N ARG A 70 9.15 2.39 -6.70
CA ARG A 70 9.48 3.12 -5.46
C ARG A 70 9.32 4.64 -5.57
N ASP A 71 9.78 5.21 -6.68
CA ASP A 71 9.98 6.65 -6.84
C ASP A 71 8.85 7.33 -7.63
N SER A 72 7.80 6.58 -7.96
CA SER A 72 6.58 7.16 -8.51
C SER A 72 5.98 8.22 -7.55
N ARG A 73 5.35 9.25 -8.13
CA ARG A 73 4.64 10.30 -7.37
C ARG A 73 3.61 9.71 -6.41
N GLU A 74 2.96 8.63 -6.81
CA GLU A 74 1.94 7.96 -6.01
C GLU A 74 2.54 7.16 -4.84
N ALA A 75 3.65 6.45 -5.07
CA ALA A 75 4.39 5.78 -3.97
C ALA A 75 4.96 6.80 -2.98
N PHE A 76 5.43 7.96 -3.45
CA PHE A 76 5.82 9.07 -2.58
C PHE A 76 4.63 9.58 -1.75
N TRP A 77 3.48 9.82 -2.38
CA TRP A 77 2.27 10.24 -1.66
C TRP A 77 1.86 9.22 -0.59
N LEU A 78 1.90 7.92 -0.88
CA LEU A 78 1.54 6.87 0.07
C LEU A 78 2.45 6.90 1.31
N ARG A 79 3.76 7.04 1.11
CA ARG A 79 4.75 7.16 2.20
C ARG A 79 4.49 8.41 3.05
N GLU A 80 4.29 9.56 2.41
CA GLU A 80 3.97 10.81 3.11
C GLU A 80 2.65 10.74 3.87
N ARG A 81 1.65 10.06 3.30
CA ARG A 81 0.36 9.90 3.95
C ARG A 81 0.45 9.00 5.17
N ARG A 82 1.18 7.88 5.07
CA ARG A 82 1.52 7.03 6.22
C ARG A 82 2.28 7.82 7.28
N ASN A 83 3.31 8.56 6.90
CA ASN A 83 4.14 9.35 7.83
C ASN A 83 3.27 10.32 8.60
N GLY A 84 2.36 11.03 7.93
CA GLY A 84 1.42 11.93 8.58
C GLY A 84 0.43 11.29 9.57
N ILE A 85 0.26 9.96 9.52
CA ILE A 85 -0.56 9.21 10.50
C ILE A 85 0.31 8.76 11.68
N VAL A 86 1.51 8.22 11.41
CA VAL A 86 2.36 7.57 12.44
C VAL A 86 3.33 8.53 13.13
N HIS A 87 3.73 9.60 12.44
CA HIS A 87 4.58 10.67 12.94
C HIS A 87 3.69 11.91 13.07
N TYR A 88 3.36 12.27 14.31
CA TYR A 88 2.54 13.45 14.58
C TYR A 88 3.26 14.71 14.09
N GLU A 89 2.89 15.19 12.91
CA GLU A 89 3.48 16.36 12.24
C GLU A 89 2.50 17.55 12.17
N GLY A 90 1.47 17.55 13.03
CA GLY A 90 0.39 18.54 13.06
C GLY A 90 -0.93 18.06 12.45
N GLY A 91 -1.94 18.94 12.42
CA GLY A 91 -3.30 18.60 12.00
C GLY A 91 -3.39 18.27 10.51
N ARG A 92 -3.33 16.98 10.17
CA ARG A 92 -3.55 16.48 8.81
C ARG A 92 -5.02 16.05 8.64
N GLY A 93 -5.63 16.46 7.52
CA GLY A 93 -7.06 16.26 7.26
C GLY A 93 -7.55 14.82 7.51
N GLY A 94 -8.70 14.69 8.17
CA GLY A 94 -9.31 13.42 8.56
C GLY A 94 -8.85 12.84 9.90
N LEU A 95 -7.79 13.36 10.52
CA LEU A 95 -7.24 12.85 11.80
C LEU A 95 -7.54 13.76 13.02
N MET A 96 -8.06 14.97 12.78
CA MET A 96 -8.37 15.97 13.82
C MET A 96 -9.87 16.02 14.18
N GLY A 97 -10.63 14.95 13.94
CA GLY A 97 -12.08 14.90 14.18
C GLY A 97 -12.95 15.45 13.05
N GLU A 98 -12.36 16.04 12.02
CA GLU A 98 -13.07 16.46 10.80
C GLU A 98 -13.32 15.25 9.88
N GLY A 99 -14.55 14.75 9.87
CA GLY A 99 -15.15 13.89 8.84
C GLY A 99 -14.31 12.73 8.29
N GLY A 100 -14.56 11.51 8.78
CA GLY A 100 -13.87 10.28 8.34
C GLY A 100 -13.95 9.92 6.84
N GLY A 101 -14.66 10.69 6.02
CA GLY A 101 -14.73 10.54 4.57
C GLY A 101 -13.38 10.75 3.87
N ALA A 102 -12.52 11.65 4.37
CA ALA A 102 -11.19 11.87 3.81
C ALA A 102 -10.30 10.62 3.94
N LEU A 103 -10.28 9.99 5.12
CA LEU A 103 -9.53 8.75 5.35
C LEU A 103 -10.07 7.59 4.52
N ARG A 104 -11.40 7.49 4.35
CA ARG A 104 -12.00 6.48 3.46
C ARG A 104 -11.49 6.61 2.03
N HIS A 105 -11.47 7.84 1.50
CA HIS A 105 -10.94 8.11 0.16
C HIS A 105 -9.45 7.77 0.07
N ASP A 106 -8.66 8.23 1.03
CA ASP A 106 -7.22 7.96 1.08
C ASP A 106 -6.90 6.47 1.20
N ALA A 107 -7.68 5.70 1.95
CA ALA A 107 -7.54 4.25 2.06
C ALA A 107 -7.77 3.56 0.70
N GLY A 108 -8.80 3.97 -0.04
CA GLY A 108 -9.05 3.46 -1.40
C GLY A 108 -7.92 3.82 -2.37
N ARG A 109 -7.38 5.04 -2.27
CA ARG A 109 -6.20 5.45 -3.03
C ARG A 109 -4.97 4.63 -2.65
N ALA A 110 -4.72 4.41 -1.37
CA ALA A 110 -3.57 3.64 -0.88
C ALA A 110 -3.53 2.21 -1.46
N LEU A 111 -4.67 1.51 -1.47
CA LEU A 111 -4.78 0.18 -2.09
C LEU A 111 -4.54 0.23 -3.61
N THR A 112 -5.02 1.27 -4.29
CA THR A 112 -4.81 1.45 -5.73
C THR A 112 -3.34 1.71 -6.04
N VAL A 113 -2.67 2.56 -5.27
CA VAL A 113 -1.24 2.85 -5.41
C VAL A 113 -0.42 1.58 -5.19
N LEU A 114 -0.73 0.82 -4.14
CA LEU A 114 -0.07 -0.44 -3.87
C LEU A 114 -0.24 -1.42 -5.04
N ALA A 115 -1.47 -1.64 -5.51
CA ALA A 115 -1.73 -2.56 -6.62
C ALA A 115 -0.92 -2.20 -7.88
N ASN A 116 -0.86 -0.90 -8.21
CA ASN A 116 -0.09 -0.41 -9.34
C ASN A 116 1.42 -0.61 -9.14
N ALA A 117 1.94 -0.36 -7.94
CA ALA A 117 3.36 -0.54 -7.64
C ALA A 117 3.77 -2.02 -7.67
N LEU A 118 2.92 -2.93 -7.19
CA LEU A 118 3.17 -4.37 -7.29
C LEU A 118 3.10 -4.88 -8.73
N GLU A 119 2.19 -4.34 -9.55
CA GLU A 119 2.17 -4.61 -10.99
C GLU A 119 3.43 -4.13 -11.71
N GLU A 120 3.97 -2.98 -11.31
CA GLU A 120 5.25 -2.48 -11.82
C GLU A 120 6.39 -3.43 -11.47
N LEU A 121 6.45 -3.93 -10.23
CA LEU A 121 7.48 -4.87 -9.77
C LEU A 121 7.40 -6.25 -10.45
N ASN A 122 6.27 -6.59 -11.05
CA ASN A 122 6.07 -7.84 -11.77
C ASN A 122 6.21 -7.69 -13.29
N ARG A 123 6.72 -6.56 -13.77
CA ARG A 123 6.95 -6.35 -15.20
C ARG A 123 8.22 -7.08 -15.63
N ASP A 124 8.09 -7.90 -16.67
CA ASP A 124 9.19 -8.62 -17.34
C ASP A 124 10.28 -7.69 -17.88
#